data_AF-C0D207-F1
#
_entry.id   AF-C0D207-F1
#
_cell.length_a   1.000
_cell.length_b   1.000
_cell.length_c   1.000
_cell.angle_alpha   90.00
_cell.angle_beta   90.00
_cell.angle_gamma   90.00
#
_symmetry.space_group_name_H-M   'P 1'
#
loop_
_entity.id
_entity.type
_entity.pdbx_description
1 polymer ?
#
loop_
_entity_poly.entity_id
_entity_poly.type
_entity_poly.pdbx_seq_one_letter_code
_entity_poly.pdbx_strand_id
1 'polypeptide(L)'
;MNPLLTVFIIGVLGYLLGSIKVKGLSLGTSGVLIVALLFGHYGMEIPSVIREFGLICFVTAVGFIAGPVFFRNFKSKALSYVVLGILIIAAGAASCVAVITLAGIPTPLAVGMMTGALTSTPGLAAAIDATGDSMASIGYGIAYPFGVIGVVLFVQLVPKLMRVDVPGEVEKLNRAMAANVHQDTSGERHIQLDDFGFFPFMIATIAGMMIAKIVIPLPAGASFTLGTSGGPLLAGLVMGHFMHVGPVSITVPKPTLEVLREFGLVLFLMGAGTNAGKGFVEILMQYGAALFFLGAVMTLLPMVIGYILATKLFSMDILNSLGAICGGMTSTPALGTLLAVTKTEAVAASYAATYPVALIFVVLSAQFISIFLM
;
A
#
# COMPACT_ATOMS: atom_id res chain seq x y z
N MET A 1 9.58 4.22 30.18
CA MET A 1 8.34 5.02 30.05
C MET A 1 7.18 4.09 29.74
N ASN A 2 5.97 4.36 30.24
CA ASN A 2 4.80 3.49 30.04
C ASN A 2 4.53 3.28 28.53
N PRO A 3 4.43 2.03 28.01
CA PRO A 3 4.23 1.77 26.58
C PRO A 3 2.99 2.43 25.99
N LEU A 4 1.90 2.56 26.76
CA LEU A 4 0.68 3.24 26.31
C LEU A 4 0.93 4.74 26.15
N LEU A 5 1.64 5.37 27.10
CA LEU A 5 2.03 6.77 26.97
C LEU A 5 2.92 6.99 25.74
N THR A 6 3.86 6.06 25.49
CA THR A 6 4.73 6.08 24.32
C THR A 6 3.94 6.06 23.01
N VAL A 7 2.90 5.23 22.90
CA VAL A 7 2.00 5.19 21.74
C VAL A 7 1.39 6.57 21.46
N PHE A 8 0.84 7.24 22.48
CA PHE A 8 0.24 8.56 22.30
C PHE A 8 1.27 9.64 21.97
N ILE A 9 2.45 9.61 22.59
CA ILE A 9 3.54 10.56 22.29
C ILE A 9 4.02 10.40 20.84
N ILE A 10 4.32 9.17 20.43
CA ILE A 10 4.73 8.88 19.05
C ILE A 10 3.62 9.29 18.08
N GLY A 11 2.36 9.12 18.45
CA GLY A 11 1.21 9.51 17.63
C GLY A 11 1.18 11.01 17.40
N VAL A 12 1.23 11.79 18.48
CA VAL A 12 1.22 13.26 18.41
C VAL A 12 2.41 13.77 17.61
N LEU A 13 3.62 13.35 17.96
CA LEU A 13 4.85 13.79 17.29
C LEU A 13 4.89 13.33 15.83
N GLY A 14 4.43 12.10 15.56
CA GLY A 14 4.38 11.50 14.24
C GLY A 14 3.42 12.21 13.30
N TYR A 15 2.21 12.53 13.78
CA TYR A 15 1.27 13.35 13.02
C TYR A 15 1.76 14.79 12.84
N LEU A 16 2.39 15.38 13.85
CA LEU A 16 2.99 16.71 13.74
C LEU A 16 4.05 16.71 12.64
N LEU A 17 5.01 15.79 12.68
CA LEU A 17 6.04 15.62 11.65
C LEU A 17 5.43 15.33 10.28
N GLY A 18 4.45 14.42 10.23
CA GLY A 18 3.74 14.01 9.02
C GLY A 18 2.96 15.14 8.34
N SER A 19 2.49 16.12 9.12
CA SER A 19 1.72 17.27 8.64
C SER A 19 2.57 18.39 8.06
N ILE A 20 3.89 18.39 8.30
CA ILE A 20 4.80 19.41 7.77
C ILE A 20 4.77 19.36 6.24
N LYS A 21 4.37 20.49 5.63
CA LYS A 21 4.29 20.64 4.17
C LYS A 21 5.53 21.32 3.63
N VAL A 22 6.28 20.64 2.78
CA VAL A 22 7.41 21.22 2.04
C VAL A 22 7.05 21.23 0.55
N LYS A 23 6.89 22.42 -0.05
CA LYS A 23 6.49 22.59 -1.46
C LYS A 23 5.21 21.80 -1.85
N GLY A 24 4.26 21.69 -0.91
CA GLY A 24 3.01 20.95 -1.11
C GLY A 24 3.10 19.44 -0.86
N LEU A 25 4.28 18.92 -0.51
CA LEU A 25 4.50 17.52 -0.12
C LEU A 25 4.37 17.36 1.38
N SER A 26 3.71 16.29 1.84
CA SER A 26 3.64 15.89 3.25
C SER A 26 3.92 14.40 3.38
N LEU A 27 4.59 13.99 4.46
CA LEU A 27 4.87 12.57 4.74
C LEU A 27 3.63 11.79 5.20
N GLY A 28 2.59 12.49 5.69
CA GLY A 28 1.35 11.86 6.15
C GLY A 28 1.58 10.97 7.37
N THR A 29 0.85 9.86 7.46
CA THR A 29 0.95 8.90 8.57
C THR A 29 2.33 8.25 8.69
N SER A 30 3.15 8.30 7.65
CA SER A 30 4.53 7.79 7.68
C SER A 30 5.48 8.62 8.55
N GLY A 31 5.09 9.85 8.92
CA GLY A 31 5.76 10.60 9.99
C GLY A 31 5.76 9.83 11.31
N VAL A 32 4.72 9.03 11.58
CA VAL A 32 4.63 8.14 12.75
C VAL A 32 5.72 7.08 12.72
N LEU A 33 6.00 6.47 11.56
CA LEU A 33 7.08 5.49 11.44
C LEU A 33 8.44 6.11 11.75
N ILE A 34 8.73 7.31 11.22
CA ILE A 34 10.02 7.99 11.43
C ILE A 34 10.21 8.34 12.91
N VAL A 35 9.19 8.88 13.57
CA VAL A 35 9.24 9.13 15.01
C VAL A 35 9.36 7.82 15.79
N ALA A 36 8.66 6.77 15.38
CA ALA A 36 8.78 5.46 16.02
C ALA A 36 10.19 4.85 15.88
N LEU A 37 10.84 5.00 14.72
CA LEU A 37 12.25 4.62 14.52
C LEU A 37 13.17 5.36 15.48
N LEU A 38 12.99 6.68 15.64
CA LEU A 38 13.77 7.48 16.58
C LEU A 38 13.58 7.00 18.02
N PHE A 39 12.33 6.76 18.44
CA PHE A 39 12.04 6.25 19.77
C PHE A 39 12.61 4.84 19.98
N GLY A 40 12.52 3.97 18.97
CA GLY A 40 13.12 2.65 18.96
C GLY A 40 14.63 2.66 19.11
N HIS A 41 15.31 3.62 18.47
CA HIS A 41 16.75 3.83 18.61
C HIS A 41 17.14 4.15 20.06
N TYR A 42 16.30 4.88 20.79
CA TYR A 42 16.49 5.13 22.23
C TYR A 42 15.96 3.99 23.13
N GLY A 43 15.68 2.80 22.56
CA GLY A 43 15.29 1.60 23.32
C GLY A 43 13.83 1.56 23.75
N MET A 44 12.97 2.45 23.20
CA MET A 44 11.53 2.40 23.49
C MET A 44 10.85 1.34 22.63
N GLU A 45 10.01 0.52 23.25
CA GLU A 45 9.36 -0.60 22.58
C GLU A 45 7.84 -0.54 22.75
N ILE A 46 7.13 -0.82 21.66
CA ILE A 46 5.69 -1.01 21.68
C ILE A 46 5.40 -2.52 21.59
N PRO A 47 4.53 -3.05 22.46
CA PRO A 47 4.17 -4.46 22.45
C PRO A 47 3.68 -4.95 21.08
N SER A 48 4.10 -6.16 20.69
CA SER A 48 3.71 -6.78 19.42
C SER A 48 2.19 -6.88 19.25
N VAL A 49 1.45 -7.08 20.35
CA VAL A 49 -0.01 -7.13 20.35
C VAL A 49 -0.63 -5.85 19.79
N ILE A 50 -0.08 -4.67 20.11
CA ILE A 50 -0.58 -3.39 19.58
C ILE A 50 -0.30 -3.29 18.08
N ARG A 51 0.90 -3.72 17.66
CA ARG A 51 1.32 -3.76 16.26
C ARG A 51 0.43 -4.69 15.42
N GLU A 52 0.21 -5.91 15.90
CA GLU A 52 -0.58 -6.95 15.23
C GLU A 52 -2.06 -6.58 15.17
N PHE A 53 -2.60 -6.05 16.26
CA PHE A 53 -3.96 -5.50 16.27
C PHE A 53 -4.11 -4.38 15.24
N GLY A 54 -3.17 -3.42 15.23
CA GLY A 54 -3.13 -2.35 14.25
C GLY A 54 -3.06 -2.87 12.81
N LEU A 55 -2.20 -3.86 12.57
CA LEU A 55 -2.02 -4.49 11.27
C LEU A 55 -3.33 -5.12 10.76
N ILE A 56 -3.96 -5.95 11.57
CA ILE A 56 -5.18 -6.66 11.21
C ILE A 56 -6.29 -5.65 10.92
N CYS A 57 -6.47 -4.64 11.78
CA CYS A 57 -7.45 -3.58 11.54
C CYS A 57 -7.19 -2.84 10.21
N PHE A 58 -5.94 -2.46 9.98
CA PHE A 58 -5.53 -1.76 8.77
C PHE A 58 -5.81 -2.57 7.51
N VAL A 59 -5.32 -3.80 7.46
CA VAL A 59 -5.33 -4.60 6.23
C VAL A 59 -6.72 -5.13 5.91
N THR A 60 -7.52 -5.51 6.92
CA THR A 60 -8.94 -5.85 6.72
C THR A 60 -9.70 -4.66 6.12
N ALA A 61 -9.50 -3.45 6.67
CA ALA A 61 -10.16 -2.25 6.17
C ALA A 61 -9.76 -1.92 4.72
N VAL A 62 -8.46 -2.05 4.40
CA VAL A 62 -7.97 -1.92 3.01
C VAL A 62 -8.63 -2.94 2.09
N GLY A 63 -8.78 -4.19 2.54
CA GLY A 63 -9.48 -5.24 1.79
C GLY A 63 -10.91 -4.86 1.44
N PHE A 64 -11.70 -4.44 2.44
CA PHE A 64 -13.09 -4.00 2.22
C PHE A 64 -13.19 -2.84 1.22
N ILE A 65 -12.31 -1.84 1.34
CA ILE A 65 -12.28 -0.68 0.43
C ILE A 65 -11.92 -1.13 -0.99
N ALA A 66 -10.98 -2.05 -1.13
CA ALA A 66 -10.48 -2.53 -2.42
C ALA A 66 -11.43 -3.53 -3.12
N GLY A 67 -12.25 -4.27 -2.36
CA GLY A 67 -13.10 -5.37 -2.83
C GLY A 67 -14.01 -5.03 -4.01
N PRO A 68 -14.97 -4.09 -3.85
CA PRO A 68 -15.91 -3.75 -4.92
C PRO A 68 -15.20 -3.33 -6.21
N VAL A 69 -14.09 -2.61 -6.07
CA VAL A 69 -13.32 -2.04 -7.15
C VAL A 69 -12.54 -3.13 -7.90
N PHE A 70 -11.85 -4.01 -7.17
CA PHE A 70 -11.05 -5.09 -7.74
C PHE A 70 -11.88 -6.01 -8.66
N PHE A 71 -13.01 -6.53 -8.15
CA PHE A 71 -13.82 -7.49 -8.91
C PHE A 71 -14.59 -6.86 -10.07
N ARG A 72 -15.03 -5.60 -9.95
CA ARG A 72 -15.66 -4.88 -11.06
C ARG A 72 -14.68 -4.65 -12.21
N ASN A 73 -13.44 -4.32 -11.89
CA ASN A 73 -12.39 -4.04 -12.87
C ASN A 73 -11.85 -5.32 -13.55
N PHE A 74 -12.16 -6.50 -13.05
CA PHE A 74 -11.79 -7.75 -13.71
C PHE A 74 -12.68 -8.07 -14.95
N LYS A 75 -13.83 -7.37 -15.14
CA LYS A 75 -14.86 -7.77 -16.14
C LYS A 75 -15.00 -6.91 -17.42
N SER A 76 -14.40 -5.73 -17.59
CA SER A 76 -14.36 -5.03 -18.91
C SER A 76 -13.33 -3.90 -18.98
N LYS A 77 -12.60 -3.75 -20.11
CA LYS A 77 -11.57 -2.71 -20.49
C LYS A 77 -10.53 -2.29 -19.44
N ALA A 78 -10.63 -2.81 -18.23
CA ALA A 78 -9.75 -2.58 -17.11
C ALA A 78 -8.59 -3.58 -17.07
N LEU A 79 -8.55 -4.56 -17.99
CA LEU A 79 -7.45 -5.52 -18.12
C LEU A 79 -6.09 -4.81 -18.31
N SER A 80 -6.04 -3.72 -19.08
CA SER A 80 -4.81 -2.93 -19.23
C SER A 80 -4.34 -2.35 -17.89
N TYR A 81 -5.26 -1.90 -17.03
CA TYR A 81 -4.92 -1.41 -15.69
C TYR A 81 -4.47 -2.56 -14.77
N VAL A 82 -5.18 -3.69 -14.82
CA VAL A 82 -4.80 -4.90 -14.05
C VAL A 82 -3.38 -5.35 -14.43
N VAL A 83 -3.12 -5.54 -15.73
CA VAL A 83 -1.82 -5.98 -16.24
C VAL A 83 -0.74 -4.94 -15.93
N LEU A 84 -1.04 -3.64 -16.08
CA LEU A 84 -0.10 -2.58 -15.73
C LEU A 84 0.28 -2.61 -14.25
N GLY A 85 -0.67 -2.80 -13.34
CA GLY A 85 -0.40 -2.96 -11.91
C GLY A 85 0.54 -4.14 -11.64
N ILE A 86 0.27 -5.30 -12.26
CA ILE A 86 1.14 -6.48 -12.16
C ILE A 86 2.55 -6.19 -12.66
N LEU A 87 2.68 -5.54 -13.81
CA LEU A 87 3.99 -5.24 -14.42
C LEU A 87 4.80 -4.22 -13.61
N ILE A 88 4.15 -3.22 -13.00
CA ILE A 88 4.81 -2.27 -12.10
C ILE A 88 5.37 -3.00 -10.88
N ILE A 89 4.56 -3.87 -10.24
CA ILE A 89 5.03 -4.66 -9.10
C ILE A 89 6.12 -5.64 -9.52
N ALA A 90 5.98 -6.31 -10.67
CA ALA A 90 7.00 -7.22 -11.18
C ALA A 90 8.34 -6.51 -11.44
N ALA A 91 8.31 -5.26 -11.94
CA ALA A 91 9.51 -4.45 -12.08
C ALA A 91 10.12 -4.08 -10.71
N GLY A 92 9.29 -3.78 -9.71
CA GLY A 92 9.74 -3.54 -8.34
C GLY A 92 10.37 -4.79 -7.71
N ALA A 93 9.72 -5.94 -7.86
CA ALA A 93 10.21 -7.24 -7.43
C ALA A 93 11.53 -7.61 -8.12
N ALA A 94 11.63 -7.43 -9.43
CA ALA A 94 12.87 -7.65 -10.18
C ALA A 94 13.99 -6.74 -9.69
N SER A 95 13.69 -5.46 -9.40
CA SER A 95 14.68 -4.54 -8.82
C SER A 95 15.14 -4.99 -7.43
N CYS A 96 14.23 -5.55 -6.61
CA CYS A 96 14.56 -6.12 -5.30
C CYS A 96 15.47 -7.34 -5.42
N VAL A 97 15.15 -8.27 -6.31
CA VAL A 97 15.99 -9.45 -6.58
C VAL A 97 17.38 -9.03 -7.08
N ALA A 98 17.45 -8.02 -7.95
CA ALA A 98 18.73 -7.47 -8.41
C ALA A 98 19.53 -6.84 -7.26
N VAL A 99 18.88 -6.12 -6.35
CA VAL A 99 19.54 -5.54 -5.16
C VAL A 99 20.09 -6.64 -4.23
N ILE A 100 19.33 -7.71 -4.01
CA ILE A 100 19.76 -8.86 -3.19
C ILE A 100 20.99 -9.53 -3.83
N THR A 101 20.88 -9.87 -5.12
CA THR A 101 21.88 -10.71 -5.80
C THR A 101 23.14 -9.95 -6.24
N LEU A 102 23.02 -8.68 -6.63
CA LEU A 102 24.13 -7.89 -7.16
C LEU A 102 24.79 -7.00 -6.11
N ALA A 103 24.01 -6.42 -5.20
CA ALA A 103 24.52 -5.52 -4.16
C ALA A 103 24.75 -6.22 -2.81
N GLY A 104 24.39 -7.50 -2.69
CA GLY A 104 24.60 -8.28 -1.47
C GLY A 104 23.79 -7.79 -0.27
N ILE A 105 22.68 -7.08 -0.52
CA ILE A 105 21.80 -6.59 0.54
C ILE A 105 20.96 -7.76 1.08
N PRO A 106 20.90 -7.96 2.41
CA PRO A 106 20.10 -9.03 2.99
C PRO A 106 18.64 -8.97 2.56
N THR A 107 18.06 -10.14 2.30
CA THR A 107 16.69 -10.29 1.80
C THR A 107 15.66 -9.53 2.65
N PRO A 108 15.66 -9.59 4.00
CA PRO A 108 14.71 -8.83 4.79
C PRO A 108 14.81 -7.32 4.57
N LEU A 109 16.02 -6.78 4.50
CA LEU A 109 16.26 -5.36 4.26
C LEU A 109 15.81 -4.95 2.86
N ALA A 110 16.16 -5.73 1.83
CA ALA A 110 15.82 -5.43 0.44
C ALA A 110 14.30 -5.50 0.16
N VAL A 111 13.61 -6.52 0.71
CA VAL A 111 12.14 -6.63 0.58
C VAL A 111 11.45 -5.49 1.35
N GLY A 112 11.99 -5.10 2.50
CA GLY A 112 11.62 -3.87 3.19
C GLY A 112 11.75 -2.63 2.29
N MET A 113 12.91 -2.45 1.64
CA MET A 113 13.15 -1.36 0.71
C MET A 113 12.19 -1.38 -0.48
N MET A 114 11.87 -2.55 -1.03
CA MET A 114 10.88 -2.70 -2.10
C MET A 114 9.51 -2.19 -1.68
N THR A 115 9.03 -2.64 -0.53
CA THR A 115 7.70 -2.26 -0.04
C THR A 115 7.63 -0.78 0.34
N GLY A 116 8.74 -0.20 0.83
CA GLY A 116 8.88 1.24 1.04
C GLY A 116 8.89 2.04 -0.27
N ALA A 117 9.71 1.61 -1.25
CA ALA A 117 9.83 2.26 -2.55
C ALA A 117 8.52 2.25 -3.34
N LEU A 118 7.74 1.16 -3.21
CA LEU A 118 6.39 0.99 -3.76
C LEU A 118 5.31 1.55 -2.82
N THR A 119 5.67 2.24 -1.75
CA THR A 119 4.76 2.86 -0.75
C THR A 119 3.66 1.95 -0.19
N SER A 120 3.89 0.64 -0.16
CA SER A 120 2.87 -0.35 0.20
C SER A 120 3.03 -0.86 1.62
N THR A 121 2.22 -0.34 2.53
CA THR A 121 2.25 -0.79 3.93
C THR A 121 1.75 -2.23 4.14
N PRO A 122 0.72 -2.74 3.43
CA PRO A 122 0.41 -4.16 3.49
C PRO A 122 1.55 -5.04 2.97
N GLY A 123 2.31 -4.54 1.98
CA GLY A 123 3.55 -5.17 1.54
C GLY A 123 4.59 -5.26 2.65
N LEU A 124 4.81 -4.19 3.43
CA LEU A 124 5.72 -4.21 4.59
C LEU A 124 5.29 -5.27 5.60
N ALA A 125 4.00 -5.33 5.92
CA ALA A 125 3.50 -6.32 6.85
C ALA A 125 3.75 -7.75 6.36
N ALA A 126 3.51 -8.01 5.08
CA ALA A 126 3.85 -9.27 4.45
C ALA A 126 5.35 -9.57 4.50
N ALA A 127 6.21 -8.56 4.31
CA ALA A 127 7.66 -8.70 4.43
C ALA A 127 8.09 -9.08 5.85
N ILE A 128 7.52 -8.43 6.88
CA ILE A 128 7.80 -8.75 8.30
C ILE A 128 7.33 -10.17 8.62
N ASP A 129 6.12 -10.53 8.20
CA ASP A 129 5.55 -11.87 8.41
C ASP A 129 6.40 -12.96 7.73
N ALA A 130 6.85 -12.71 6.50
CA ALA A 130 7.62 -13.66 5.70
C ALA A 130 9.04 -13.87 6.24
N THR A 131 9.67 -12.80 6.68
CA THR A 131 11.09 -12.80 7.06
C THR A 131 11.31 -13.06 8.55
N GLY A 132 10.30 -12.76 9.39
CA GLY A 132 10.45 -12.77 10.84
C GLY A 132 11.44 -11.72 11.37
N ASP A 133 11.86 -10.76 10.54
CA ASP A 133 12.96 -9.84 10.84
C ASP A 133 12.53 -8.37 10.77
N SER A 134 12.94 -7.62 11.81
CA SER A 134 12.79 -6.17 11.94
C SER A 134 13.52 -5.37 10.85
N MET A 135 14.53 -5.95 10.19
CA MET A 135 15.26 -5.33 9.09
C MET A 135 14.34 -4.91 7.93
N ALA A 136 13.22 -5.59 7.73
CA ALA A 136 12.21 -5.18 6.74
C ALA A 136 11.62 -3.80 7.05
N SER A 137 11.37 -3.50 8.34
CA SER A 137 10.87 -2.19 8.76
C SER A 137 11.92 -1.09 8.62
N ILE A 138 13.22 -1.41 8.83
CA ILE A 138 14.33 -0.50 8.54
C ILE A 138 14.38 -0.17 7.04
N GLY A 139 14.37 -1.20 6.18
CA GLY A 139 14.41 -1.03 4.74
C GLY A 139 13.25 -0.21 4.19
N TYR A 140 12.04 -0.47 4.70
CA TYR A 140 10.87 0.32 4.35
C TYR A 140 11.05 1.79 4.75
N GLY A 141 11.51 2.06 5.97
CA GLY A 141 11.77 3.43 6.43
C GLY A 141 12.78 4.18 5.55
N ILE A 142 13.81 3.49 5.06
CA ILE A 142 14.84 4.09 4.17
C ILE A 142 14.27 4.42 2.79
N ALA A 143 13.52 3.50 2.19
CA ALA A 143 13.07 3.64 0.80
C ALA A 143 11.76 4.46 0.66
N TYR A 144 10.92 4.49 1.70
CA TYR A 144 9.61 5.13 1.67
C TYR A 144 9.61 6.62 1.26
N PRO A 145 10.53 7.48 1.78
CA PRO A 145 10.61 8.86 1.34
C PRO A 145 10.83 9.01 -0.16
N PHE A 146 11.64 8.13 -0.76
CA PHE A 146 11.85 8.12 -2.21
C PHE A 146 10.59 7.70 -2.96
N GLY A 147 9.88 6.69 -2.47
CA GLY A 147 8.58 6.27 -3.01
C GLY A 147 7.58 7.43 -3.05
N VAL A 148 7.35 8.10 -1.93
CA VAL A 148 6.40 9.22 -1.86
C VAL A 148 6.87 10.41 -2.70
N ILE A 149 8.09 10.89 -2.49
CA ILE A 149 8.59 12.08 -3.18
C ILE A 149 8.71 11.81 -4.68
N GLY A 150 9.22 10.65 -5.07
CA GLY A 150 9.42 10.25 -6.45
C GLY A 150 8.12 10.24 -7.24
N VAL A 151 7.09 9.55 -6.75
CA VAL A 151 5.81 9.45 -7.47
C VAL A 151 5.07 10.79 -7.45
N VAL A 152 5.13 11.55 -6.36
CA VAL A 152 4.50 12.88 -6.31
C VAL A 152 5.16 13.85 -7.30
N LEU A 153 6.49 13.90 -7.33
CA LEU A 153 7.20 14.73 -8.31
C LEU A 153 6.92 14.26 -9.73
N PHE A 154 6.83 12.95 -9.96
CA PHE A 154 6.54 12.38 -11.27
C PHE A 154 5.20 12.89 -11.81
N VAL A 155 4.12 12.83 -11.03
CA VAL A 155 2.80 13.32 -11.47
C VAL A 155 2.75 14.84 -11.68
N GLN A 156 3.61 15.60 -11.01
CA GLN A 156 3.72 17.06 -11.22
C GLN A 156 4.58 17.42 -12.44
N LEU A 157 5.65 16.66 -12.69
CA LEU A 157 6.66 16.97 -13.70
C LEU A 157 6.27 16.43 -15.08
N VAL A 158 5.70 15.23 -15.17
CA VAL A 158 5.37 14.62 -16.47
C VAL A 158 4.43 15.49 -17.33
N PRO A 159 3.30 16.02 -16.81
CA PRO A 159 2.44 16.91 -17.61
C PRO A 159 3.18 18.15 -18.13
N LYS A 160 4.07 18.72 -17.31
CA LYS A 160 4.87 19.91 -17.67
C LYS A 160 5.93 19.59 -18.72
N LEU A 161 6.64 18.47 -18.54
CA LEU A 161 7.69 18.01 -19.46
C LEU A 161 7.11 17.66 -20.83
N MET A 162 5.94 17.00 -20.85
CA MET A 162 5.24 16.60 -22.06
C MET A 162 4.38 17.72 -22.66
N ARG A 163 4.37 18.93 -22.06
CA ARG A 163 3.57 20.09 -22.49
C ARG A 163 2.09 19.76 -22.71
N VAL A 164 1.52 18.98 -21.79
CA VAL A 164 0.14 18.50 -21.87
C VAL A 164 -0.82 19.66 -21.61
N ASP A 165 -1.83 19.79 -22.47
CA ASP A 165 -2.99 20.64 -22.22
C ASP A 165 -3.92 19.98 -21.18
N VAL A 166 -3.59 20.18 -19.90
CA VAL A 166 -4.32 19.57 -18.78
C VAL A 166 -5.82 19.91 -18.82
N PRO A 167 -6.26 21.17 -19.04
CA PRO A 167 -7.68 21.49 -19.20
C PRO A 167 -8.38 20.68 -20.29
N GLY A 168 -7.79 20.58 -21.49
CA GLY A 168 -8.37 19.81 -22.59
C GLY A 168 -8.44 18.31 -22.31
N GLU A 169 -7.41 17.74 -21.69
CA GLU A 169 -7.39 16.33 -21.29
C GLU A 169 -8.41 16.02 -20.17
N VAL A 170 -8.59 16.94 -19.23
CA VAL A 170 -9.62 16.83 -18.17
C VAL A 170 -11.01 16.83 -18.79
N GLU A 171 -11.28 17.70 -19.76
CA GLU A 171 -12.57 17.74 -20.45
C GLU A 171 -12.88 16.42 -21.17
N LYS A 172 -11.90 15.87 -21.91
CA LYS A 172 -12.04 14.56 -22.57
C LYS A 172 -12.34 13.46 -21.56
N LEU A 173 -11.60 13.43 -20.45
CA LEU A 173 -11.75 12.42 -19.42
C LEU A 173 -13.12 12.49 -18.72
N ASN A 174 -13.58 13.70 -18.38
CA ASN A 174 -14.88 13.92 -17.75
C ASN A 174 -16.03 13.50 -18.67
N ARG A 175 -15.94 13.79 -19.98
CA ARG A 175 -16.94 13.33 -20.96
C ARG A 175 -16.99 11.80 -21.05
N ALA A 176 -15.83 11.13 -21.05
CA ALA A 176 -15.76 9.68 -21.07
C ALA A 176 -16.35 9.03 -19.80
N MET A 177 -16.21 9.68 -18.64
CA MET A 177 -16.81 9.21 -17.39
C MET A 177 -18.31 9.43 -17.31
N ALA A 178 -18.82 10.56 -17.78
CA ALA A 178 -20.26 10.85 -17.78
C ALA A 178 -21.06 9.80 -18.58
N ALA A 179 -20.46 9.20 -19.60
CA ALA A 179 -21.06 8.14 -20.41
C ALA A 179 -21.14 6.76 -19.70
N ASN A 180 -20.43 6.56 -18.57
CA ASN A 180 -20.30 5.26 -17.89
C ASN A 180 -20.93 5.23 -16.48
N VAL A 181 -21.79 6.19 -16.14
CA VAL A 181 -22.46 6.23 -14.83
C VAL A 181 -23.63 5.24 -14.83
N HIS A 182 -23.35 3.99 -14.49
CA HIS A 182 -24.37 3.08 -13.99
C HIS A 182 -24.52 3.29 -12.48
N GLN A 183 -25.59 3.98 -12.09
CA GLN A 183 -26.08 3.94 -10.71
C GLN A 183 -26.72 2.58 -10.47
N ASP A 184 -26.11 1.78 -9.61
CA ASP A 184 -26.75 0.58 -9.08
C ASP A 184 -27.77 1.02 -8.03
N THR A 185 -29.04 1.09 -8.44
CA THR A 185 -30.19 1.34 -7.57
C THR A 185 -30.90 0.02 -7.27
N SER A 186 -30.26 -0.88 -6.53
CA SER A 186 -30.97 -2.03 -5.94
C SER A 186 -31.43 -1.66 -4.54
N GLY A 187 -32.73 -1.36 -4.43
CA GLY A 187 -33.41 -1.02 -3.19
C GLY A 187 -33.79 -2.23 -2.35
N GLU A 188 -32.86 -3.15 -2.10
CA GLU A 188 -33.11 -4.26 -1.18
C GLU A 188 -32.72 -3.85 0.25
N ARG A 189 -33.70 -3.83 1.16
CA ARG A 189 -33.44 -3.61 2.59
C ARG A 189 -32.79 -4.85 3.17
N HIS A 190 -31.47 -4.92 3.10
CA HIS A 190 -30.70 -5.89 3.86
C HIS A 190 -30.77 -5.55 5.36
N ILE A 191 -30.86 -6.58 6.20
CA ILE A 191 -30.80 -6.46 7.66
C ILE A 191 -29.38 -6.02 8.02
N GLN A 192 -29.24 -4.83 8.60
CA GLN A 192 -27.99 -4.36 9.20
C GLN A 192 -28.00 -4.75 10.68
N LEU A 193 -26.96 -5.47 11.11
CA LEU A 193 -26.84 -5.95 12.50
C LEU A 193 -26.25 -4.90 13.44
N ASP A 194 -25.49 -3.95 12.91
CA ASP A 194 -24.98 -2.79 13.62
C ASP A 194 -24.75 -1.61 12.66
N ASP A 195 -24.92 -0.39 13.16
CA ASP A 195 -24.86 0.83 12.33
C ASP A 195 -23.44 1.16 11.85
N PHE A 196 -22.41 0.72 12.58
CA PHE A 196 -21.01 1.04 12.28
C PHE A 196 -20.36 -0.01 11.35
N GLY A 197 -21.00 -1.15 11.12
CA GLY A 197 -20.45 -2.28 10.37
C GLY A 197 -19.34 -3.05 11.11
N PHE A 198 -19.28 -2.99 12.45
CA PHE A 198 -18.32 -3.77 13.24
C PHE A 198 -18.59 -5.26 13.17
N PHE A 199 -19.85 -5.70 13.09
CA PHE A 199 -20.18 -7.12 12.95
C PHE A 199 -19.55 -7.72 11.68
N PRO A 200 -19.80 -7.21 10.46
CA PRO A 200 -19.16 -7.75 9.27
C PRO A 200 -17.64 -7.57 9.28
N PHE A 201 -17.11 -6.51 9.88
CA PHE A 201 -15.66 -6.32 10.03
C PHE A 201 -15.01 -7.42 10.91
N MET A 202 -15.66 -7.79 12.01
CA MET A 202 -15.17 -8.85 12.90
C MET A 202 -15.25 -10.23 12.23
N ILE A 203 -16.31 -10.50 11.47
CA ILE A 203 -16.42 -11.74 10.68
C ILE A 203 -15.31 -11.81 9.64
N ALA A 204 -15.04 -10.72 8.89
CA ALA A 204 -13.94 -10.67 7.93
C ALA A 204 -12.59 -10.89 8.60
N THR A 205 -12.38 -10.30 9.78
CA THR A 205 -11.15 -10.48 10.55
C THR A 205 -10.97 -11.92 10.98
N ILE A 206 -12.00 -12.57 11.53
CA ILE A 206 -11.96 -13.99 11.93
C ILE A 206 -11.68 -14.87 10.71
N ALA A 207 -12.44 -14.69 9.63
CA ALA A 207 -12.27 -15.45 8.39
C ALA A 207 -10.86 -15.26 7.82
N GLY A 208 -10.35 -14.03 7.81
CA GLY A 208 -9.01 -13.69 7.36
C GLY A 208 -7.92 -14.34 8.20
N MET A 209 -8.07 -14.34 9.53
CA MET A 209 -7.14 -15.01 10.44
C MET A 209 -7.21 -16.54 10.32
N MET A 210 -8.36 -17.12 9.94
CA MET A 210 -8.45 -18.53 9.59
C MET A 210 -7.74 -18.83 8.26
N ILE A 211 -7.94 -18.00 7.24
CA ILE A 211 -7.25 -18.09 5.95
C ILE A 211 -5.73 -17.95 6.12
N ALA A 212 -5.28 -17.08 7.02
CA ALA A 212 -3.86 -16.90 7.34
C ALA A 212 -3.15 -18.18 7.79
N LYS A 213 -3.88 -19.11 8.43
CA LYS A 213 -3.36 -20.40 8.90
C LYS A 213 -3.27 -21.48 7.81
N ILE A 214 -3.78 -21.20 6.60
CA ILE A 214 -3.69 -22.14 5.48
C ILE A 214 -2.23 -22.17 5.01
N VAL A 215 -1.57 -23.30 5.24
CA VAL A 215 -0.20 -23.56 4.79
C VAL A 215 -0.26 -24.32 3.46
N ILE A 216 0.28 -23.71 2.41
CA ILE A 216 0.40 -24.31 1.09
C ILE A 216 1.84 -24.82 0.96
N PRO A 217 2.09 -26.14 0.92
CA PRO A 217 3.42 -26.67 0.70
C PRO A 217 3.88 -26.33 -0.73
N LEU A 218 5.09 -25.81 -0.85
CA LEU A 218 5.72 -25.48 -2.12
C LEU A 218 6.76 -26.55 -2.50
N PRO A 219 7.13 -26.65 -3.78
CA PRO A 219 8.29 -27.43 -4.21
C PRO A 219 9.55 -27.02 -3.43
N ALA A 220 10.50 -27.96 -3.29
CA ALA A 220 11.76 -27.78 -2.54
C ALA A 220 11.62 -27.64 -1.01
N GLY A 221 10.50 -28.08 -0.42
CA GLY A 221 10.34 -28.14 1.04
C GLY A 221 9.98 -26.80 1.70
N ALA A 222 9.79 -25.75 0.91
CA ALA A 222 9.28 -24.47 1.37
C ALA A 222 7.77 -24.54 1.69
N SER A 223 7.28 -23.61 2.49
CA SER A 223 5.85 -23.47 2.77
C SER A 223 5.43 -22.01 2.58
N PHE A 224 4.29 -21.82 1.94
CA PHE A 224 3.66 -20.53 1.75
C PHE A 224 2.48 -20.39 2.68
N THR A 225 2.40 -19.27 3.38
CA THR A 225 1.21 -18.86 4.12
C THR A 225 0.85 -17.45 3.70
N LEU A 226 -0.44 -17.11 3.77
CA LEU A 226 -0.87 -15.73 3.52
C LEU A 226 -0.46 -14.79 4.66
N GLY A 227 -0.16 -15.33 5.85
CA GLY A 227 0.25 -14.54 7.01
C GLY A 227 -0.88 -13.68 7.57
N THR A 228 -0.56 -12.96 8.65
CA THR A 228 -1.49 -12.06 9.34
C THR A 228 -1.84 -10.81 8.53
N SER A 229 -1.07 -10.55 7.49
CA SER A 229 -1.33 -9.52 6.48
C SER A 229 -2.24 -10.03 5.33
N GLY A 230 -1.85 -11.09 4.63
CA GLY A 230 -2.54 -11.54 3.41
C GLY A 230 -3.92 -12.16 3.66
N GLY A 231 -4.10 -12.89 4.77
CA GLY A 231 -5.38 -13.52 5.10
C GLY A 231 -6.51 -12.51 5.33
N PRO A 232 -6.35 -11.56 6.27
CA PRO A 232 -7.29 -10.46 6.49
C PRO A 232 -7.53 -9.60 5.25
N LEU A 233 -6.51 -9.36 4.43
CA LEU A 233 -6.67 -8.65 3.15
C LEU A 233 -7.64 -9.36 2.22
N LEU A 234 -7.43 -10.67 2.01
CA LEU A 234 -8.26 -11.49 1.13
C LEU A 234 -9.70 -11.59 1.63
N ALA A 235 -9.89 -11.83 2.93
CA ALA A 235 -11.22 -11.87 3.52
C ALA A 235 -11.96 -10.54 3.34
N GLY A 236 -11.29 -9.41 3.63
CA GLY A 236 -11.85 -8.08 3.41
C GLY A 236 -12.18 -7.81 1.94
N LEU A 237 -11.33 -8.22 1.00
CA LEU A 237 -11.55 -8.08 -0.44
C LEU A 237 -12.80 -8.83 -0.91
N VAL A 238 -12.95 -10.08 -0.46
CA VAL A 238 -14.09 -10.93 -0.79
C VAL A 238 -15.38 -10.37 -0.17
N MET A 239 -15.36 -10.03 1.11
CA MET A 239 -16.56 -9.51 1.78
C MET A 239 -16.97 -8.12 1.26
N GLY A 240 -16.00 -7.26 0.96
CA GLY A 240 -16.25 -5.98 0.29
C GLY A 240 -16.85 -6.15 -1.11
N HIS A 241 -16.60 -7.26 -1.80
CA HIS A 241 -17.23 -7.50 -3.10
C HIS A 241 -18.70 -7.91 -2.99
N PHE A 242 -19.01 -8.87 -2.11
CA PHE A 242 -20.34 -9.46 -2.05
C PHE A 242 -21.38 -8.57 -1.37
N MET A 243 -20.97 -7.67 -0.46
CA MET A 243 -21.80 -6.64 0.21
C MET A 243 -23.00 -7.13 1.05
N HIS A 244 -23.57 -8.30 0.76
CA HIS A 244 -24.60 -9.00 1.54
C HIS A 244 -24.42 -10.53 1.44
N VAL A 245 -24.95 -11.26 2.43
CA VAL A 245 -25.08 -12.72 2.41
C VAL A 245 -26.52 -13.07 2.78
N GLY A 246 -27.30 -13.51 1.78
CA GLY A 246 -28.74 -13.68 1.95
C GLY A 246 -29.40 -12.35 2.37
N PRO A 247 -30.22 -12.33 3.45
CA PRO A 247 -30.88 -11.11 3.91
C PRO A 247 -29.97 -10.19 4.74
N VAL A 248 -28.77 -10.62 5.13
CA VAL A 248 -27.89 -9.88 6.05
C VAL A 248 -26.89 -9.04 5.26
N SER A 249 -26.78 -7.76 5.60
CA SER A 249 -25.75 -6.88 5.05
C SER A 249 -24.38 -7.25 5.63
N ILE A 250 -23.38 -7.41 4.76
CA ILE A 250 -21.97 -7.52 5.16
C ILE A 250 -21.17 -6.27 4.78
N THR A 251 -21.88 -5.17 4.52
CA THR A 251 -21.28 -3.88 4.17
C THR A 251 -20.80 -3.17 5.41
N VAL A 252 -19.59 -2.60 5.34
CA VAL A 252 -19.08 -1.68 6.36
C VAL A 252 -19.16 -0.25 5.79
N PRO A 253 -19.75 0.72 6.51
CA PRO A 253 -19.74 2.12 6.08
C PRO A 253 -18.32 2.63 5.79
N LYS A 254 -18.17 3.37 4.69
CA LYS A 254 -16.88 3.92 4.25
C LYS A 254 -16.17 4.77 5.33
N PRO A 255 -16.85 5.66 6.10
CA PRO A 255 -16.19 6.39 7.17
C PRO A 255 -15.62 5.48 8.26
N THR A 256 -16.31 4.39 8.62
CA THR A 256 -15.78 3.42 9.59
C THR A 256 -14.52 2.74 9.04
N LEU A 257 -14.54 2.31 7.77
CA LEU A 257 -13.38 1.70 7.13
C LEU A 257 -12.19 2.66 7.06
N GLU A 258 -12.41 3.93 6.77
CA GLU A 258 -11.35 4.94 6.74
C GLU A 258 -10.72 5.16 8.12
N VAL A 259 -11.53 5.21 9.19
CA VAL A 259 -11.03 5.31 10.57
C VAL A 259 -10.24 4.05 10.96
N LEU A 260 -10.79 2.85 10.72
CA LEU A 260 -10.11 1.59 11.04
C LEU A 260 -8.80 1.41 10.26
N ARG A 261 -8.80 1.83 9.00
CA ARG A 261 -7.59 1.87 8.15
C ARG A 261 -6.53 2.78 8.76
N GLU A 262 -6.84 4.05 9.01
CA GLU A 262 -5.82 5.00 9.50
C GLU A 262 -5.38 4.71 10.93
N PHE A 263 -6.31 4.36 11.82
CA PHE A 263 -5.98 4.01 13.20
C PHE A 263 -5.12 2.74 13.26
N GLY A 264 -5.51 1.70 12.51
CA GLY A 264 -4.73 0.48 12.41
C GLY A 264 -3.33 0.71 11.84
N LEU A 265 -3.23 1.53 10.79
CA LEU A 265 -1.97 1.88 10.14
C LEU A 265 -1.01 2.55 11.12
N VAL A 266 -1.49 3.50 11.90
CA VAL A 266 -0.70 4.22 12.90
C VAL A 266 -0.15 3.27 13.96
N LEU A 267 -1.01 2.43 14.56
CA LEU A 267 -0.59 1.45 15.57
C LEU A 267 0.43 0.44 15.01
N PHE A 268 0.22 -0.01 13.78
CA PHE A 268 1.15 -0.89 13.08
C PHE A 268 2.52 -0.21 12.88
N LEU A 269 2.55 0.99 12.30
CA LEU A 269 3.79 1.73 12.03
C LEU A 269 4.55 2.10 13.31
N MET A 270 3.84 2.39 14.40
CA MET A 270 4.45 2.60 15.71
C MET A 270 5.20 1.37 16.21
N GLY A 271 4.56 0.20 16.17
CA GLY A 271 5.18 -1.04 16.59
C GLY A 271 6.31 -1.49 15.67
N ALA A 272 6.11 -1.39 14.35
CA ALA A 272 7.13 -1.69 13.34
C ALA A 272 8.35 -0.77 13.47
N GLY A 273 8.12 0.55 13.60
CA GLY A 273 9.19 1.54 13.72
C GLY A 273 9.98 1.44 15.02
N THR A 274 9.32 1.28 16.17
CA THR A 274 10.04 1.13 17.45
C THR A 274 10.88 -0.15 17.48
N ASN A 275 10.41 -1.22 16.83
CA ASN A 275 11.19 -2.45 16.71
C ASN A 275 12.40 -2.27 15.77
N ALA A 276 12.22 -1.63 14.61
CA ALA A 276 13.29 -1.33 13.66
C ALA A 276 14.33 -0.33 14.18
N GLY A 277 13.92 0.63 15.01
CA GLY A 277 14.80 1.68 15.52
C GLY A 277 16.02 1.16 16.26
N LYS A 278 15.92 -0.02 16.89
CA LYS A 278 17.00 -0.66 17.65
C LYS A 278 18.25 -0.99 16.81
N GLY A 279 18.06 -1.27 15.52
CA GLY A 279 19.13 -1.69 14.60
C GLY A 279 19.38 -0.70 13.46
N PHE A 280 18.66 0.43 13.44
CA PHE A 280 18.64 1.34 12.29
C PHE A 280 20.02 1.97 12.02
N VAL A 281 20.69 2.42 13.08
CA VAL A 281 21.99 3.10 12.95
C VAL A 281 23.07 2.11 12.54
N GLU A 282 23.04 0.90 13.08
CA GLU A 282 23.96 -0.19 12.72
C GLU A 282 23.85 -0.53 11.23
N ILE A 283 22.62 -0.67 10.71
CA ILE A 283 22.38 -0.94 9.28
C ILE A 283 22.89 0.21 8.41
N LEU A 284 22.65 1.46 8.80
CA LEU A 284 23.19 2.61 8.05
C LEU A 284 24.71 2.68 8.11
N MET A 285 25.33 2.32 9.22
CA MET A 285 26.80 2.26 9.32
C MET A 285 27.37 1.12 8.46
N GLN A 286 26.66 -0.01 8.38
CA GLN A 286 27.11 -1.18 7.64
C GLN A 286 27.00 -1.01 6.12
N TYR A 287 25.86 -0.54 5.62
CA TYR A 287 25.59 -0.45 4.18
C TYR A 287 25.71 0.98 3.62
N GLY A 288 25.79 1.97 4.51
CA GLY A 288 26.07 3.36 4.15
C GLY A 288 24.98 4.04 3.33
N ALA A 289 25.39 5.12 2.67
CA ALA A 289 24.50 5.93 1.85
C ALA A 289 23.96 5.19 0.60
N ALA A 290 24.56 4.04 0.24
CA ALA A 290 24.14 3.24 -0.90
C ALA A 290 22.68 2.79 -0.78
N LEU A 291 22.17 2.54 0.44
CA LEU A 291 20.77 2.16 0.64
C LEU A 291 19.78 3.23 0.15
N PHE A 292 20.11 4.51 0.28
CA PHE A 292 19.28 5.60 -0.23
C PHE A 292 19.25 5.63 -1.76
N PHE A 293 20.40 5.41 -2.39
CA PHE A 293 20.49 5.32 -3.86
C PHE A 293 19.72 4.11 -4.39
N LEU A 294 19.89 2.94 -3.78
CA LEU A 294 19.17 1.73 -4.13
C LEU A 294 17.66 1.91 -3.91
N GLY A 295 17.23 2.52 -2.81
CA GLY A 295 15.82 2.87 -2.58
C GLY A 295 15.26 3.77 -3.67
N ALA A 296 16.00 4.81 -4.08
CA ALA A 296 15.60 5.67 -5.18
C ALA A 296 15.49 4.92 -6.51
N VAL A 297 16.43 4.02 -6.83
CA VAL A 297 16.37 3.16 -8.03
C VAL A 297 15.15 2.25 -7.97
N MET A 298 14.87 1.62 -6.83
CA MET A 298 13.71 0.76 -6.63
C MET A 298 12.38 1.50 -6.72
N THR A 299 12.37 2.83 -6.54
CA THR A 299 11.19 3.66 -6.85
C THR A 299 11.13 4.03 -8.33
N LEU A 300 12.23 4.56 -8.87
CA LEU A 300 12.26 5.14 -10.22
C LEU A 300 12.04 4.08 -11.30
N LEU A 301 12.63 2.89 -11.14
CA LEU A 301 12.58 1.83 -12.14
C LEU A 301 11.14 1.33 -12.41
N PRO A 302 10.37 0.83 -11.42
CA PRO A 302 8.99 0.39 -11.66
C PRO A 302 8.08 1.53 -12.11
N MET A 303 8.30 2.76 -11.62
CA MET A 303 7.52 3.94 -12.02
C MET A 303 7.74 4.31 -13.49
N VAL A 304 8.99 4.39 -13.94
CA VAL A 304 9.33 4.74 -15.33
C VAL A 304 8.90 3.62 -16.28
N ILE A 305 9.14 2.35 -15.92
CA ILE A 305 8.69 1.20 -16.71
C ILE A 305 7.16 1.22 -16.81
N GLY A 306 6.46 1.40 -15.68
CA GLY A 306 5.02 1.52 -15.66
C GLY A 306 4.51 2.62 -16.59
N TYR A 307 5.13 3.80 -16.56
CA TYR A 307 4.70 4.92 -17.41
C TYR A 307 4.90 4.63 -18.90
N ILE A 308 6.03 4.03 -19.27
CA ILE A 308 6.31 3.62 -20.65
C ILE A 308 5.30 2.57 -21.10
N LEU A 309 4.97 1.59 -20.26
CA LEU A 309 3.97 0.57 -20.57
C LEU A 309 2.57 1.17 -20.72
N ALA A 310 2.16 2.04 -19.81
CA ALA A 310 0.86 2.72 -19.85
C ALA A 310 0.69 3.52 -21.15
N THR A 311 1.70 4.31 -21.52
CA THR A 311 1.63 5.21 -22.67
C THR A 311 1.91 4.54 -24.01
N LYS A 312 2.86 3.60 -24.09
CA LYS A 312 3.27 2.98 -25.37
C LYS A 312 2.62 1.62 -25.63
N LEU A 313 2.54 0.76 -24.62
CA LEU A 313 1.98 -0.59 -24.80
C LEU A 313 0.47 -0.56 -24.75
N PHE A 314 -0.10 0.12 -23.74
CA PHE A 314 -1.54 0.19 -23.54
C PHE A 314 -2.20 1.42 -24.17
N SER A 315 -1.41 2.36 -24.72
CA SER A 315 -1.89 3.58 -25.38
C SER A 315 -2.90 4.37 -24.55
N MET A 316 -2.69 4.42 -23.23
CA MET A 316 -3.58 5.09 -22.31
C MET A 316 -3.39 6.60 -22.39
N ASP A 317 -4.49 7.36 -22.26
CA ASP A 317 -4.42 8.81 -22.12
C ASP A 317 -3.54 9.20 -20.93
N ILE A 318 -2.93 10.37 -21.00
CA ILE A 318 -1.90 10.77 -20.03
C ILE A 318 -2.44 10.85 -18.59
N LEU A 319 -3.66 11.34 -18.39
CA LEU A 319 -4.27 11.44 -17.07
C LEU A 319 -4.62 10.07 -16.49
N ASN A 320 -5.10 9.15 -17.33
CA ASN A 320 -5.34 7.75 -16.95
C ASN A 320 -4.03 7.02 -16.65
N SER A 321 -2.98 7.30 -17.42
CA SER A 321 -1.63 6.76 -17.18
C SER A 321 -1.12 7.22 -15.82
N LEU A 322 -1.17 8.51 -15.52
CA LEU A 322 -0.68 9.05 -14.25
C LEU A 322 -1.46 8.53 -13.05
N GLY A 323 -2.80 8.46 -13.13
CA GLY A 323 -3.59 7.88 -12.05
C GLY A 323 -3.35 6.37 -11.89
N ALA A 324 -3.13 5.64 -12.99
CA ALA A 324 -2.72 4.25 -12.98
C ALA A 324 -1.32 4.03 -12.36
N ILE A 325 -0.36 4.95 -12.58
CA ILE A 325 0.94 4.93 -11.89
C ILE A 325 0.77 5.15 -10.39
N CYS A 326 -0.07 6.09 -9.98
CA CYS A 326 -0.36 6.28 -8.55
C CYS A 326 -0.88 4.99 -7.92
N GLY A 327 -1.79 4.27 -8.58
CA GLY A 327 -2.34 3.02 -8.05
C GLY A 327 -1.34 1.85 -8.12
N GLY A 328 -0.60 1.72 -9.22
CA GLY A 328 0.44 0.71 -9.40
C GLY A 328 1.59 0.83 -8.40
N MET A 329 2.00 2.07 -8.10
CA MET A 329 2.98 2.39 -7.07
C MET A 329 2.35 2.49 -5.67
N THR A 330 1.08 2.13 -5.51
CA THR A 330 0.28 2.20 -4.26
C THR A 330 0.34 3.54 -3.49
N SER A 331 0.60 4.64 -4.21
CA SER A 331 0.91 5.95 -3.64
C SER A 331 -0.33 6.85 -3.58
N THR A 332 -1.03 6.82 -2.44
CA THR A 332 -2.14 7.74 -2.14
C THR A 332 -1.73 9.22 -2.10
N PRO A 333 -0.52 9.63 -1.62
CA PRO A 333 -0.12 11.04 -1.64
C PRO A 333 0.05 11.58 -3.07
N ALA A 334 0.54 10.74 -3.99
CA ALA A 334 0.66 11.10 -5.39
C ALA A 334 -0.70 11.26 -6.06
N LEU A 335 -1.69 10.42 -5.73
CA LEU A 335 -3.07 10.64 -6.18
C LEU A 335 -3.61 11.98 -5.67
N GLY A 336 -3.44 12.31 -4.39
CA GLY A 336 -3.87 13.58 -3.83
C GLY A 336 -3.27 14.79 -4.57
N THR A 337 -2.00 14.67 -4.95
CA THR A 337 -1.33 15.70 -5.77
C THR A 337 -1.87 15.74 -7.19
N LEU A 338 -2.10 14.59 -7.82
CA LEU A 338 -2.66 14.52 -9.16
C LEU A 338 -4.04 15.16 -9.21
N LEU A 339 -4.91 14.88 -8.23
CA LEU A 339 -6.22 15.53 -8.06
C LEU A 339 -6.10 17.05 -7.94
N ALA A 340 -5.12 17.54 -7.16
CA ALA A 340 -4.88 18.97 -7.01
C ALA A 340 -4.39 19.64 -8.30
N VAL A 341 -3.58 18.94 -9.10
CA VAL A 341 -3.06 19.43 -10.39
C VAL A 341 -4.14 19.44 -11.46
N THR A 342 -4.96 18.39 -11.54
CA THR A 342 -5.97 18.21 -12.60
C THR A 342 -7.31 18.84 -12.26
N LYS A 343 -7.61 19.07 -10.98
CA LYS A 343 -8.89 19.59 -10.48
C LYS A 343 -10.10 18.73 -10.92
N THR A 344 -9.90 17.43 -11.07
CA THR A 344 -10.99 16.47 -11.37
C THR A 344 -10.81 15.18 -10.58
N GLU A 345 -11.90 14.61 -10.08
CA GLU A 345 -11.90 13.28 -9.45
C GLU A 345 -11.77 12.14 -10.47
N ALA A 346 -11.88 12.45 -11.75
CA ALA A 346 -11.90 11.44 -12.80
C ALA A 346 -10.63 10.58 -12.87
N VAL A 347 -9.48 11.17 -12.51
CA VAL A 347 -8.20 10.45 -12.44
C VAL A 347 -8.18 9.38 -11.34
N ALA A 348 -9.03 9.50 -10.31
CA ALA A 348 -9.14 8.50 -9.25
C ALA A 348 -9.69 7.16 -9.75
N ALA A 349 -10.42 7.15 -10.87
CA ALA A 349 -10.92 5.90 -11.46
C ALA A 349 -9.78 4.97 -11.90
N SER A 350 -8.77 5.52 -12.58
CA SER A 350 -7.58 4.76 -13.02
C SER A 350 -6.72 4.27 -11.86
N TYR A 351 -6.59 5.08 -10.80
CA TYR A 351 -5.98 4.67 -9.54
C TYR A 351 -6.74 3.50 -8.92
N ALA A 352 -8.06 3.64 -8.80
CA ALA A 352 -8.93 2.61 -8.23
C ALA A 352 -8.82 1.30 -9.02
N ALA A 353 -8.62 1.37 -10.35
CA ALA A 353 -8.45 0.18 -11.19
C ALA A 353 -7.12 -0.56 -11.01
N THR A 354 -6.04 0.15 -10.72
CA THR A 354 -4.69 -0.43 -10.59
C THR A 354 -4.35 -0.83 -9.16
N TYR A 355 -4.78 -0.02 -8.19
CA TYR A 355 -4.37 -0.11 -6.79
C TYR A 355 -4.62 -1.47 -6.14
N PRO A 356 -5.83 -2.07 -6.19
CA PRO A 356 -6.09 -3.35 -5.54
C PRO A 356 -5.22 -4.49 -6.07
N VAL A 357 -4.94 -4.51 -7.38
CA VAL A 357 -4.10 -5.53 -8.00
C VAL A 357 -2.66 -5.36 -7.55
N ALA A 358 -2.13 -4.14 -7.61
CA ALA A 358 -0.78 -3.84 -7.16
C ALA A 358 -0.57 -4.22 -5.67
N LEU A 359 -1.56 -3.93 -4.84
CA LEU A 359 -1.57 -4.28 -3.42
C LEU A 359 -1.47 -5.79 -3.18
N ILE A 360 -2.23 -6.60 -3.90
CA ILE A 360 -2.18 -8.06 -3.76
C ILE A 360 -0.82 -8.58 -4.24
N PHE A 361 -0.36 -8.12 -5.40
CA PHE A 361 0.87 -8.62 -6.00
C PHE A 361 2.11 -8.20 -5.21
N VAL A 362 2.11 -7.06 -4.52
CA VAL A 362 3.26 -6.66 -3.69
C VAL A 362 3.35 -7.49 -2.40
N VAL A 363 2.21 -7.84 -1.80
CA VAL A 363 2.13 -8.81 -0.69
C VAL A 363 2.69 -10.16 -1.13
N LEU A 364 2.24 -10.68 -2.28
CA LEU A 364 2.75 -11.94 -2.83
C LEU A 364 4.24 -11.87 -3.17
N SER A 365 4.68 -10.77 -3.77
CA SER A 365 6.09 -10.58 -4.15
C SER A 365 6.99 -10.53 -2.90
N ALA A 366 6.58 -9.83 -1.84
CA ALA A 366 7.30 -9.82 -0.57
C ALA A 366 7.44 -11.23 0.03
N GLN A 367 6.35 -12.02 0.03
CA GLN A 367 6.34 -13.40 0.51
C GLN A 367 7.27 -14.29 -0.34
N PHE A 368 7.10 -14.32 -1.66
CA PHE A 368 7.86 -15.21 -2.53
C PHE A 368 9.35 -14.86 -2.57
N ILE A 369 9.72 -13.58 -2.62
CA ILE A 369 11.13 -13.17 -2.58
C ILE A 369 11.76 -13.64 -1.27
N SER A 370 11.07 -13.47 -0.14
CA SER A 370 11.55 -13.91 1.17
C SER A 370 11.68 -15.44 1.24
N ILE A 371 10.72 -16.19 0.71
CA ILE A 371 10.75 -17.66 0.73
C ILE A 371 11.88 -18.22 -0.15
N PHE A 372 12.17 -17.61 -1.29
CA PHE A 372 13.13 -18.17 -2.26
C PHE A 372 14.56 -17.63 -2.14
N LEU A 373 14.74 -16.46 -1.52
CA LEU A 373 16.05 -15.78 -1.42
C LEU A 373 16.51 -15.55 0.02
N MET A 374 15.79 -16.05 1.04
CA MET A 374 16.37 -16.27 2.37
C MET A 374 17.00 -17.65 2.45
#